data_AF-A0A453D7R1-F1
#
_entry.id   AF-A0A453D7R1-F1
#
_cell.length_a   1.000
_cell.length_b   1.000
_cell.length_c   1.000
_cell.angle_alpha   90.00
_cell.angle_beta   90.00
_cell.angle_gamma   90.00
#
_symmetry.space_group_name_H-M   'P 1'
#
loop_
_entity.id
_entity.type
_entity.pdbx_description
1 polymer ?
#
loop_
_entity_poly.entity_id
_entity_poly.type
_entity_poly.pdbx_seq_one_letter_code
_entity_poly.pdbx_strand_id
1 'polypeptide(L)'
;MLKLAKEANSILFDYRIPLAGADTCSALAAASENRNNNGMVMNGLPISIYAPETVGCAVVDSNGFTAAATSTGGLMNKMTGRIGDSPLIGAGTYACGHCAVSCTGEGEAIIRSTLARDVAAVMEYKGLPLQEAVDFCVKERLDEGFAGLIAVSGTGEVAYGFNCTGMFRGCATQDGFMEVGIWE
;
A
#
# COMPACT_ATOMS: atom_id res chain seq x y z
N MET A 1 16.89 0.26 8.82
CA MET A 1 16.24 1.47 8.27
C MET A 1 15.97 2.54 9.33
N LEU A 2 15.32 2.23 10.46
CA LEU A 2 14.97 3.23 11.50
C LEU A 2 16.19 3.92 12.17
N LYS A 3 17.33 3.22 12.29
CA LYS A 3 18.57 3.78 12.87
C LYS A 3 19.17 4.91 12.00
N LEU A 4 19.19 4.72 10.68
CA LEU A 4 19.66 5.72 9.71
C LEU A 4 18.73 6.94 9.63
N ALA A 5 17.41 6.73 9.72
CA ALA A 5 16.43 7.83 9.76
C ALA A 5 16.57 8.68 11.05
N LYS A 6 16.92 8.04 12.18
CA LYS A 6 17.22 8.71 13.44
C LYS A 6 18.53 9.49 13.39
N GLU A 7 19.55 8.96 12.72
CA GLU A 7 20.86 9.61 12.53
C GLU A 7 20.78 10.82 11.57
N ALA A 8 19.88 10.80 10.59
CA ALA A 8 19.68 11.89 9.64
C ALA A 8 19.00 13.15 10.24
N ASN A 9 18.51 13.08 11.48
CA ASN A 9 17.88 14.19 12.23
C ASN A 9 16.72 14.92 11.52
N SER A 10 16.22 14.35 10.42
CA SER A 10 15.03 14.81 9.69
C SER A 10 14.24 13.59 9.27
N ILE A 11 13.13 13.32 9.95
CA ILE A 11 12.09 12.45 9.41
C ILE A 11 11.28 13.34 8.48
N LEU A 12 11.61 13.30 7.19
CA LEU A 12 10.83 14.03 6.18
C LEU A 12 9.63 13.15 5.81
N PHE A 13 8.50 13.40 6.45
CA PHE A 13 7.22 12.98 5.91
C PHE A 13 6.89 13.95 4.77
N ASP A 14 7.23 13.56 3.54
CA ASP A 14 6.97 14.41 2.39
C ASP A 14 5.49 14.35 2.01
N TYR A 15 4.71 15.24 2.63
CA TYR A 15 3.32 15.53 2.26
C TYR A 15 3.22 16.68 1.25
N ARG A 16 4.34 17.13 0.66
CA ARG A 16 4.30 18.31 -0.22
C ARG A 16 3.92 17.88 -1.63
N ILE A 17 2.71 18.26 -2.02
CA ILE A 17 2.44 18.63 -3.42
C ILE A 17 3.56 19.60 -3.83
N PRO A 18 4.37 19.32 -4.86
CA PRO A 18 5.42 20.24 -5.25
C PRO A 18 4.77 21.57 -5.63
N LEU A 19 5.00 22.61 -4.84
CA LEU A 19 4.71 23.97 -5.25
C LEU A 19 5.56 24.25 -6.49
N ALA A 20 4.88 24.53 -7.60
CA ALA A 20 5.52 24.89 -8.85
C ALA A 20 6.35 26.16 -8.65
N GLY A 21 7.68 26.04 -8.76
CA GLY A 21 8.59 27.17 -8.96
C GLY A 21 9.81 27.20 -8.05
N ALA A 22 10.98 26.97 -8.67
CA ALA A 22 12.35 27.29 -8.24
C ALA A 22 12.90 26.40 -7.09
N ASP A 23 14.06 25.74 -7.19
CA ASP A 23 15.35 26.19 -7.72
C ASP A 23 16.11 25.10 -8.52
N THR A 24 16.76 25.52 -9.61
CA THR A 24 17.42 24.77 -10.71
C THR A 24 18.53 23.77 -10.29
N CYS A 25 18.88 22.72 -11.06
CA CYS A 25 19.61 22.77 -12.34
C CYS A 25 19.31 21.61 -13.36
N SER A 26 18.81 22.04 -14.52
CA SER A 26 19.02 21.53 -15.89
C SER A 26 18.74 20.05 -16.24
N ALA A 27 17.59 19.80 -16.87
CA ALA A 27 17.51 19.75 -18.35
C ALA A 27 16.04 19.77 -18.79
N LEU A 28 15.67 20.82 -19.53
CA LEU A 28 14.41 20.89 -20.26
C LEU A 28 14.41 19.86 -21.40
N ALA A 29 13.53 18.89 -21.33
CA ALA A 29 13.00 18.22 -22.51
C ALA A 29 11.47 18.16 -22.40
N ALA A 30 10.84 19.05 -23.17
CA ALA A 30 9.44 19.05 -23.58
C ALA A 30 8.36 19.19 -22.47
N ALA A 31 8.09 20.45 -22.10
CA ALA A 31 6.74 20.83 -21.74
C ALA A 31 5.86 20.76 -23.00
N SER A 32 4.98 19.76 -23.07
CA SER A 32 3.78 19.79 -23.89
C SER A 32 2.59 19.71 -22.94
N GLU A 33 1.68 20.66 -23.12
CA GLU A 33 0.52 20.96 -22.31
C GLU A 33 -0.41 19.74 -22.11
N ASN A 34 -0.70 19.39 -20.86
CA ASN A 34 -2.03 18.93 -20.46
C ASN A 34 -2.23 19.12 -18.95
N ARG A 35 -3.00 20.14 -18.58
CA ARG A 35 -3.38 20.47 -17.20
C ARG A 35 -4.45 19.49 -16.69
N ASN A 36 -4.16 18.19 -16.59
CA ASN A 36 -5.11 17.21 -16.05
C ASN A 36 -4.49 15.95 -15.40
N ASN A 37 -3.19 15.90 -15.10
CA ASN A 37 -2.61 14.80 -14.31
C ASN A 37 -1.88 15.36 -13.09
N ASN A 38 -2.57 15.44 -11.95
CA ASN A 38 -1.98 15.66 -10.63
C ASN A 38 -1.29 14.38 -10.11
N GLY A 39 -0.60 13.65 -10.99
CA GLY A 39 0.14 12.45 -10.60
C GLY A 39 1.29 12.83 -9.68
N MET A 40 1.47 12.09 -8.59
CA MET A 40 2.58 12.32 -7.67
C MET A 40 3.92 12.11 -8.39
N VAL A 41 4.86 13.05 -8.22
CA VAL A 41 6.17 13.01 -8.86
C VAL A 41 7.29 12.89 -7.82
N MET A 42 8.31 12.11 -8.16
CA MET A 42 9.54 11.95 -7.39
C MET A 42 10.74 12.14 -8.33
N ASN A 43 11.63 13.07 -7.99
CA ASN A 43 12.78 13.47 -8.81
C ASN A 43 12.39 13.89 -10.26
N GLY A 44 11.22 14.51 -10.42
CA GLY A 44 10.73 14.97 -11.74
C GLY A 44 10.10 13.88 -12.61
N LEU A 45 10.00 12.65 -12.12
CA LEU A 45 9.33 11.53 -12.80
C LEU A 45 8.06 11.10 -12.04
N PRO A 46 7.00 10.63 -12.74
CA PRO A 46 5.82 10.11 -12.07
C PRO A 46 6.14 8.86 -11.23
N ILE A 47 5.48 8.75 -10.08
CA ILE A 47 5.76 7.69 -9.10
C ILE A 47 5.55 6.27 -9.66
N SER A 48 4.63 6.13 -10.61
CA SER A 48 4.28 4.89 -11.30
C SER A 48 5.44 4.25 -12.09
N ILE A 49 6.52 4.98 -12.37
CA ILE A 49 7.72 4.43 -13.04
C ILE A 49 8.59 3.64 -12.05
N TYR A 50 8.49 3.91 -10.75
CA TYR A 50 9.29 3.22 -9.75
C TYR A 50 8.59 1.92 -9.33
N ALA A 51 9.21 0.78 -9.64
CA ALA A 51 8.69 -0.50 -9.20
C ALA A 51 8.72 -0.60 -7.67
N PRO A 52 7.57 -0.82 -7.00
CA PRO A 52 7.54 -1.08 -5.57
C PRO A 52 8.00 -2.52 -5.30
N GLU A 53 9.02 -2.67 -4.47
CA GLU A 53 9.47 -3.99 -3.98
C GLU A 53 8.99 -4.20 -2.55
N THR A 54 7.77 -4.71 -2.41
CA THR A 54 7.14 -5.00 -1.13
C THR A 54 6.63 -6.44 -1.09
N VAL A 55 6.87 -7.09 0.04
CA VAL A 55 6.34 -8.43 0.36
C VAL A 55 5.54 -8.35 1.65
N GLY A 56 4.60 -9.26 1.80
CA GLY A 56 3.89 -9.39 3.06
C GLY A 56 3.09 -10.67 3.18
N CYS A 57 2.60 -10.91 4.38
CA CYS A 57 1.87 -12.11 4.75
C CYS A 57 0.80 -11.74 5.79
N ALA A 58 -0.41 -12.26 5.62
CA ALA A 58 -1.48 -12.19 6.58
C ALA A 58 -1.94 -13.62 6.90
N VAL A 59 -2.10 -13.94 8.18
CA VAL A 59 -2.43 -15.28 8.66
C VAL A 59 -3.49 -15.23 9.75
N VAL A 60 -4.25 -16.31 9.86
CA VAL A 60 -5.20 -16.56 10.94
C VAL A 60 -5.02 -18.00 11.42
N ASP A 61 -5.03 -18.21 12.73
CA ASP A 61 -4.96 -19.55 13.32
C ASP A 61 -6.36 -20.15 13.58
N SER A 62 -6.40 -21.40 14.05
CA SER A 62 -7.66 -22.10 14.35
C SER A 62 -8.44 -21.50 15.53
N ASN A 63 -7.83 -20.61 16.31
CA ASN A 63 -8.49 -19.90 17.40
C ASN A 63 -9.05 -18.54 16.95
N GLY A 64 -8.85 -18.17 15.67
CA GLY A 64 -9.25 -16.88 15.12
C GLY A 64 -8.26 -15.75 15.43
N PHE A 65 -7.05 -16.05 15.92
CA PHE A 65 -6.01 -15.04 16.10
C PHE A 65 -5.38 -14.68 14.78
N THR A 66 -5.40 -13.39 14.44
CA THR A 66 -4.87 -12.88 13.18
C THR A 66 -3.52 -12.20 13.40
N ALA A 67 -2.65 -12.26 12.39
CA ALA A 67 -1.39 -11.53 12.35
C ALA A 67 -1.04 -11.10 10.92
N ALA A 68 -0.40 -9.94 10.80
CA ALA A 68 0.09 -9.42 9.52
C ALA A 68 1.55 -8.96 9.65
N ALA A 69 2.31 -9.12 8.58
CA ALA A 69 3.65 -8.59 8.46
C ALA A 69 3.91 -8.10 7.03
N THR A 70 4.48 -6.91 6.90
CA THR A 70 4.84 -6.30 5.62
C THR A 70 6.28 -5.81 5.68
N SER A 71 7.05 -6.05 4.62
CA SER A 71 8.46 -5.65 4.52
C SER A 71 8.76 -5.16 3.11
N THR A 72 9.63 -4.15 3.00
CA THR A 72 9.88 -3.47 1.72
C THR A 72 11.30 -2.91 1.64
N GLY A 73 11.85 -2.85 0.42
CA GLY A 73 12.99 -2.00 0.10
C GLY A 73 12.60 -0.52 -0.06
N GLY A 74 11.31 -0.25 -0.26
CA GLY A 74 10.74 1.02 -0.68
C GLY A 74 10.74 1.15 -2.21
N LEU A 75 10.60 2.38 -2.69
CA LEU A 75 10.70 2.67 -4.13
C LEU A 75 12.16 2.71 -4.58
N MET A 76 12.40 2.25 -5.81
CA MET A 76 13.65 2.48 -6.51
C MET A 76 13.97 3.99 -6.55
N ASN A 77 15.25 4.37 -6.43
CA ASN A 77 15.70 5.77 -6.46
C ASN A 77 15.06 6.69 -5.39
N LYS A 78 14.58 6.12 -4.28
CA LYS A 78 13.99 6.94 -3.21
C LYS A 78 15.01 7.91 -2.59
N MET A 79 14.54 9.09 -2.20
CA MET A 79 15.31 10.02 -1.39
C MET A 79 15.67 9.35 -0.07
N THR A 80 16.89 9.61 0.41
CA THR A 80 17.31 9.12 1.72
C THR A 80 16.37 9.67 2.79
N GLY A 81 15.86 8.78 3.64
CA GLY A 81 14.88 9.14 4.67
C GLY A 81 13.41 9.02 4.26
N ARG A 82 13.07 8.77 2.99
CA ARG A 82 11.68 8.52 2.58
C ARG A 82 11.15 7.24 3.21
N ILE A 83 10.03 7.36 3.92
CA ILE A 83 9.30 6.26 4.54
C ILE A 83 7.99 6.06 3.78
N GLY A 84 7.74 4.83 3.32
CA GLY A 84 6.48 4.43 2.69
C GLY A 84 5.47 3.88 3.70
N ASP A 85 4.44 3.21 3.20
CA ASP A 85 3.32 2.66 3.96
C ASP A 85 3.69 1.43 4.79
N SER A 86 4.58 0.57 4.29
CA SER A 86 4.82 -0.76 4.86
C SER A 86 5.16 -0.77 6.36
N PRO A 87 6.03 0.13 6.89
CA PRO A 87 6.33 0.16 8.33
C PRO A 87 5.31 0.95 9.17
N LEU A 88 4.27 1.51 8.56
CA LEU A 88 3.28 2.35 9.24
C LEU A 88 2.02 1.53 9.56
N ILE A 89 1.75 1.38 10.86
CA ILE A 89 0.58 0.64 11.35
C ILE A 89 -0.71 1.34 10.90
N GLY A 90 -1.61 0.54 10.32
CA GLY A 90 -2.87 1.01 9.76
C GLY A 90 -2.78 1.50 8.31
N ALA A 91 -1.58 1.75 7.78
CA ALA A 91 -1.39 2.01 6.36
C ALA A 91 -1.05 0.71 5.61
N GLY A 92 0.21 0.24 5.71
CA GLY A 92 0.66 -0.96 4.99
C GLY A 92 0.54 -2.26 5.76
N THR A 93 0.36 -2.21 7.08
CA THR A 93 0.19 -3.39 7.94
C THR A 93 -0.85 -3.12 9.01
N TYR A 94 -1.82 -4.02 9.17
CA TYR A 94 -2.76 -3.96 10.28
C TYR A 94 -3.27 -5.36 10.66
N ALA A 95 -3.50 -5.60 11.95
CA ALA A 95 -4.15 -6.82 12.41
C ALA A 95 -4.98 -6.52 13.67
N CYS A 96 -6.19 -7.07 13.72
CA CYS A 96 -7.09 -7.00 14.86
C CYS A 96 -7.97 -8.26 14.93
N GLY A 97 -8.85 -8.35 15.92
CA GLY A 97 -9.74 -9.51 16.09
C GLY A 97 -10.71 -9.77 14.91
N HIS A 98 -10.84 -8.84 13.97
CA HIS A 98 -11.67 -9.03 12.77
C HIS A 98 -10.86 -9.53 11.57
N CYS A 99 -9.71 -8.93 11.29
CA CYS A 99 -8.88 -9.29 10.14
C CYS A 99 -7.41 -8.89 10.32
N ALA A 100 -6.56 -9.49 9.49
CA ALA A 100 -5.17 -9.10 9.26
C ALA A 100 -4.97 -8.72 7.80
N VAL A 101 -4.23 -7.64 7.55
CA VAL A 101 -4.08 -7.02 6.24
C VAL A 101 -2.63 -6.60 6.01
N SER A 102 -2.13 -6.89 4.81
CA SER A 102 -0.83 -6.44 4.29
C SER A 102 -1.03 -5.79 2.93
N CYS A 103 -0.54 -4.56 2.76
CA CYS A 103 -0.66 -3.80 1.51
C CYS A 103 0.66 -3.69 0.76
N THR A 104 0.56 -3.39 -0.54
CA THR A 104 1.67 -3.12 -1.45
C THR A 104 1.23 -2.11 -2.52
N GLY A 105 2.15 -1.32 -3.06
CA GLY A 105 1.87 -0.35 -4.12
C GLY A 105 2.42 1.05 -3.83
N GLU A 106 1.68 2.07 -4.26
CA GLU A 106 2.02 3.47 -4.05
C GLU A 106 1.83 3.86 -2.58
N GLY A 107 2.94 3.88 -1.85
CA GLY A 107 2.91 4.08 -0.39
C GLY A 107 2.18 5.36 0.05
N GLU A 108 2.28 6.46 -0.70
CA GLU A 108 1.59 7.70 -0.36
C GLU A 108 0.07 7.58 -0.47
N ALA A 109 -0.44 6.83 -1.45
CA ALA A 109 -1.88 6.56 -1.57
C ALA A 109 -2.38 5.66 -0.43
N ILE A 110 -1.61 4.63 -0.09
CA ILE A 110 -1.91 3.70 1.01
C ILE A 110 -1.89 4.43 2.37
N ILE A 111 -0.95 5.35 2.58
CA ILE A 111 -0.86 6.17 3.80
C ILE A 111 -2.07 7.09 3.93
N ARG A 112 -2.43 7.83 2.87
CA ARG A 112 -3.54 8.79 2.93
C ARG A 112 -4.88 8.13 3.20
N SER A 113 -5.11 6.94 2.64
CA SER A 113 -6.34 6.19 2.84
C SER A 113 -6.35 5.33 4.11
N THR A 114 -5.21 5.20 4.80
CA THR A 114 -5.04 4.24 5.90
C THR A 114 -5.53 2.84 5.54
N LEU A 115 -5.15 2.38 4.35
CA LEU A 115 -5.82 1.28 3.64
C LEU A 115 -5.99 0.01 4.47
N ALA A 116 -4.94 -0.45 5.17
CA ALA A 116 -5.00 -1.67 5.98
C ALA A 116 -5.97 -1.53 7.17
N ARG A 117 -6.00 -0.37 7.85
CA ARG A 117 -6.97 -0.13 8.93
C ARG A 117 -8.38 0.00 8.37
N ASP A 118 -8.54 0.61 7.20
CA ASP A 118 -9.85 0.89 6.64
C ASP A 118 -10.60 -0.38 6.26
N VAL A 119 -9.91 -1.42 5.78
CA VAL A 119 -10.52 -2.76 5.59
C VAL A 119 -11.13 -3.28 6.90
N ALA A 120 -10.36 -3.24 8.00
CA ALA A 120 -10.87 -3.63 9.31
C ALA A 120 -12.02 -2.74 9.79
N ALA A 121 -11.97 -1.43 9.53
CA ALA A 121 -12.99 -0.48 9.94
C ALA A 121 -14.29 -0.65 9.14
N VAL A 122 -14.20 -1.00 7.85
CA VAL A 122 -15.34 -1.31 7.00
C VAL A 122 -16.03 -2.59 7.46
N MET A 123 -15.25 -3.64 7.77
CA MET A 123 -15.82 -4.85 8.37
C MET A 123 -16.48 -4.56 9.72
N GLU A 124 -15.81 -3.82 10.60
CA GLU A 124 -16.27 -3.51 11.97
C GLU A 124 -17.52 -2.61 11.99
N TYR A 125 -17.53 -1.54 11.19
CA TYR A 125 -18.57 -0.49 11.28
C TYR A 125 -19.65 -0.59 10.21
N LYS A 126 -19.36 -1.14 9.03
CA LYS A 126 -20.37 -1.39 7.99
C LYS A 126 -20.90 -2.83 8.01
N GLY A 127 -20.24 -3.75 8.70
CA GLY A 127 -20.63 -5.15 8.74
C GLY A 127 -20.46 -5.88 7.41
N LEU A 128 -19.60 -5.39 6.52
CA LEU A 128 -19.33 -6.04 5.25
C LEU A 128 -18.44 -7.29 5.45
N PRO A 129 -18.66 -8.37 4.66
CA PRO A 129 -17.77 -9.53 4.66
C PRO A 129 -16.39 -9.15 4.10
N LEU A 130 -15.39 -10.02 4.32
CA LEU A 130 -13.99 -9.70 4.06
C LEU A 130 -13.76 -9.27 2.60
N GLN A 131 -14.20 -10.06 1.62
CA GLN A 131 -13.98 -9.75 0.21
C GLN A 131 -14.65 -8.44 -0.21
N GLU A 132 -15.90 -8.21 0.20
CA GLU A 132 -16.61 -6.95 -0.11
C GLU A 132 -15.93 -5.74 0.54
N ALA A 133 -15.36 -5.89 1.75
CA ALA A 133 -14.60 -4.84 2.42
C ALA A 133 -13.30 -4.53 1.68
N VAL A 134 -12.61 -5.56 1.18
CA VAL A 134 -11.40 -5.40 0.34
C VAL A 134 -11.75 -4.68 -0.96
N ASP A 135 -12.78 -5.13 -1.67
CA ASP A 135 -13.22 -4.54 -2.93
C ASP A 135 -13.63 -3.07 -2.74
N PHE A 136 -14.38 -2.77 -1.67
CA PHE A 136 -14.74 -1.40 -1.32
C PHE A 136 -13.52 -0.52 -1.06
N CYS A 137 -12.51 -1.02 -0.34
CA CYS A 137 -11.31 -0.22 -0.06
C CYS A 137 -10.45 0.02 -1.30
N VAL A 138 -10.26 -1.00 -2.14
CA VAL A 138 -9.48 -0.87 -3.37
C VAL A 138 -10.17 0.05 -4.38
N LYS A 139 -11.50 -0.01 -4.48
CA LYS A 139 -12.27 0.75 -5.46
C LYS A 139 -12.62 2.16 -5.02
N GLU A 140 -13.00 2.35 -3.76
CA GLU A 140 -13.64 3.59 -3.28
C GLU A 140 -12.77 4.39 -2.29
N ARG A 141 -11.70 3.80 -1.73
CA ARG A 141 -10.83 4.48 -0.75
C ARG A 141 -9.47 4.89 -1.28
N LEU A 142 -8.97 4.19 -2.29
CA LEU A 142 -7.80 4.65 -3.02
C LEU A 142 -8.21 5.85 -3.87
N ASP A 143 -7.42 6.93 -3.80
CA ASP A 143 -7.54 8.06 -4.73
C ASP A 143 -7.11 7.62 -6.15
N GLU A 144 -6.43 8.47 -6.92
CA GLU A 144 -5.77 8.12 -8.19
C GLU A 144 -4.57 7.15 -8.05
N GLY A 145 -4.37 6.55 -6.87
CA GLY A 145 -3.21 5.72 -6.56
C GLY A 145 -3.41 4.23 -6.84
N PHE A 146 -2.32 3.57 -7.23
CA PHE A 146 -2.31 2.14 -7.49
C PHE A 146 -1.82 1.35 -6.28
N ALA A 147 -2.64 0.42 -5.79
CA ALA A 147 -2.28 -0.46 -4.70
C ALA A 147 -2.97 -1.82 -4.79
N GLY A 148 -2.42 -2.77 -4.06
CA GLY A 148 -2.99 -4.08 -3.81
C GLY A 148 -2.83 -4.46 -2.35
N LEU A 149 -3.66 -5.39 -1.90
CA LEU A 149 -3.58 -5.92 -0.55
C LEU A 149 -4.03 -7.38 -0.49
N ILE A 150 -3.52 -8.06 0.52
CA ILE A 150 -3.98 -9.38 0.95
C ILE A 150 -4.56 -9.24 2.35
N ALA A 151 -5.62 -10.00 2.62
CA ALA A 151 -6.30 -9.98 3.90
C ALA A 151 -6.80 -11.38 4.30
N VAL A 152 -6.89 -11.61 5.60
CA VAL A 152 -7.55 -12.77 6.18
C VAL A 152 -8.49 -12.34 7.31
N SER A 153 -9.63 -13.00 7.45
CA SER A 153 -10.57 -12.74 8.54
C SER A 153 -10.28 -13.65 9.73
N GLY A 154 -10.78 -13.28 10.92
CA GLY A 154 -10.80 -14.15 12.10
C GLY A 154 -11.64 -15.43 11.90
N THR A 155 -12.46 -15.51 10.85
CA THR A 155 -13.27 -16.70 10.50
C THR A 155 -12.55 -17.68 9.58
N GLY A 156 -11.35 -17.36 9.10
CA GLY A 156 -10.59 -18.20 8.18
C GLY A 156 -10.79 -17.88 6.69
N GLU A 157 -11.52 -16.81 6.36
CA GLU A 157 -11.65 -16.34 4.98
C GLU A 157 -10.34 -15.70 4.52
N VAL A 158 -9.97 -15.93 3.27
CA VAL A 158 -8.84 -15.29 2.60
C VAL A 158 -9.38 -14.39 1.50
N ALA A 159 -8.83 -13.19 1.38
CA ALA A 159 -9.20 -12.23 0.35
C ALA A 159 -7.98 -11.50 -0.18
N TYR A 160 -8.09 -11.03 -1.41
CA TYR A 160 -7.12 -10.13 -2.02
C TYR A 160 -7.85 -9.18 -2.97
N GLY A 161 -7.22 -8.04 -3.24
CA GLY A 161 -7.73 -7.06 -4.21
C GLY A 161 -6.62 -6.12 -4.62
N PHE A 162 -6.63 -5.71 -5.89
CA PHE A 162 -5.64 -4.79 -6.44
C PHE A 162 -6.24 -4.03 -7.64
N ASN A 163 -5.82 -2.79 -7.86
CA ASN A 163 -6.26 -1.96 -9.00
C ASN A 163 -5.13 -1.69 -10.01
N CYS A 164 -3.99 -2.37 -9.85
CA CYS A 164 -2.85 -2.32 -10.76
C CYS A 164 -2.91 -3.44 -11.81
N THR A 165 -1.97 -3.46 -12.77
CA THR A 165 -1.95 -4.48 -13.83
C THR A 165 -1.83 -5.90 -13.28
N GLY A 166 -1.15 -6.10 -12.15
CA GLY A 166 -1.03 -7.40 -11.51
C GLY A 166 -0.37 -7.32 -10.14
N MET A 167 -0.58 -8.36 -9.33
CA MET A 167 -0.03 -8.52 -7.99
C MET A 167 0.41 -9.98 -7.78
N PHE A 168 1.71 -10.18 -7.52
CA PHE A 168 2.23 -11.48 -7.10
C PHE A 168 1.60 -11.87 -5.76
N ARG A 169 0.88 -12.98 -5.74
CA ARG A 169 0.12 -13.41 -4.57
C ARG A 169 0.01 -14.93 -4.51
N GLY A 170 -0.18 -15.42 -3.30
CA GLY A 170 -0.64 -16.78 -3.06
C GLY A 170 -1.48 -16.82 -1.79
N CYS A 171 -2.52 -17.65 -1.79
CA CYS A 171 -3.37 -17.88 -0.63
C CYS A 171 -3.67 -19.37 -0.49
N ALA A 172 -3.93 -19.79 0.75
CA ALA A 172 -4.30 -21.15 1.07
C ALA A 172 -5.15 -21.18 2.34
N THR A 173 -6.00 -22.19 2.44
CA THR A 173 -6.86 -22.45 3.60
C THR A 173 -6.73 -23.91 4.04
N GLN A 174 -7.13 -24.21 5.28
CA GLN A 174 -6.97 -25.54 5.87
C GLN A 174 -7.81 -26.63 5.17
N ASP A 175 -8.94 -26.26 4.58
CA ASP A 175 -9.84 -27.15 3.84
C ASP A 175 -9.29 -27.59 2.47
N GLY A 176 -8.12 -27.07 2.07
CA GLY A 176 -7.38 -27.50 0.89
C GLY A 176 -7.48 -26.56 -0.30
N PHE A 177 -8.16 -25.41 -0.18
CA PHE A 177 -8.09 -24.38 -1.21
C PHE A 177 -6.68 -23.77 -1.24
N MET A 178 -6.17 -23.56 -2.45
CA MET A 178 -4.86 -22.98 -2.73
C MET A 178 -4.90 -22.27 -4.09
N GLU A 179 -4.39 -21.05 -4.13
CA GLU A 179 -4.27 -20.27 -5.35
C GLU A 179 -2.90 -19.57 -5.38
N VAL A 180 -2.29 -19.50 -6.56
CA VAL A 180 -1.11 -18.67 -6.82
C VAL A 180 -1.39 -17.89 -8.10
N GLY A 181 -1.14 -16.59 -8.08
CA GLY A 181 -1.50 -15.72 -9.18
C GLY A 181 -0.59 -14.50 -9.30
N ILE A 182 -0.64 -13.89 -10.48
CA ILE A 182 0.00 -12.61 -10.80
C ILE A 182 -1.04 -11.67 -11.41
N TRP A 183 -1.81 -12.18 -12.36
CA TRP A 183 -2.83 -11.45 -13.10
C TRP A 183 -4.25 -11.79 -12.59
N GLU A 184 -5.25 -11.07 -13.10
CA GLU A 184 -6.67 -11.47 -13.03
C GLU A 184 -6.94 -12.73 -13.84
#